data_AF-A0A661D4Q9-F1
#
_entry.id   AF-A0A661D4Q9-F1
#
_cell.length_a   1.000
_cell.length_b   1.000
_cell.length_c   1.000
_cell.angle_alpha   90.00
_cell.angle_beta   90.00
_cell.angle_gamma   90.00
#
_symmetry.space_group_name_H-M   'P 1'
#
loop_
_entity.id
_entity.type
_entity.pdbx_description
1 polymer ?
#
loop_
_entity_poly.entity_id
_entity_poly.type
_entity_poly.pdbx_seq_one_letter_code
_entity_poly.pdbx_strand_id
1 'polypeptide(L)'
;MNWLYQLITEPSVPHSLLIISLVISIGLAFGQIPFFKVRLGIAGVLFSGLAFGHFNITIDPHIMHFLREFGLILFVYAIGLHVGPGFVNSFLHSGVQLNIMAASIVLLGALITIAIIHFGGIDIPVAVGLFSGATTNTPALAAAQEVLAHIP
;
A
#
# COMPACT_ATOMS: atom_id res chain seq x y z
N MET A 1 27.43 -3.69 27.06
CA MET A 1 27.02 -3.67 25.63
C MET A 1 25.51 -3.82 25.53
N ASN A 2 24.77 -2.90 26.17
CA ASN A 2 23.31 -3.02 26.32
C ASN A 2 22.56 -2.15 25.31
N TRP A 3 23.25 -1.17 24.70
CA TRP A 3 22.65 -0.26 23.73
C TRP A 3 22.14 -0.99 22.48
N LEU A 4 22.85 -2.03 22.01
CA LEU A 4 22.42 -2.85 20.87
C LEU A 4 21.18 -3.69 21.22
N TYR A 5 21.13 -4.20 22.45
CA TYR A 5 19.97 -4.94 22.95
C TYR A 5 18.77 -4.01 23.14
N GLN A 6 18.98 -2.80 23.65
CA GLN A 6 17.95 -1.76 23.77
C GLN A 6 17.45 -1.30 22.39
N LEU A 7 18.34 -1.16 21.40
CA LEU A 7 17.99 -0.84 20.01
C LEU A 7 17.08 -1.91 19.37
N ILE A 8 17.26 -3.17 19.74
CA ILE A 8 16.50 -4.30 19.18
C ILE A 8 15.23 -4.59 19.99
N THR A 9 15.20 -4.25 21.28
CA THR A 9 14.15 -4.74 22.20
C THR A 9 13.22 -3.65 22.70
N GLU A 10 13.66 -2.39 22.74
CA GLU A 10 12.81 -1.28 23.20
C GLU A 10 12.08 -0.64 22.00
N PRO A 11 10.73 -0.50 22.07
CA PRO A 11 9.96 0.19 21.04
C PRO A 11 10.33 1.67 21.03
N SER A 12 11.29 2.01 20.19
CA SER A 12 11.91 3.32 20.08
C SER A 12 11.99 3.71 18.61
N VAL A 13 12.14 5.01 18.32
CA VAL A 13 12.30 5.49 16.92
C VAL A 13 13.43 4.75 16.17
N PRO A 14 14.62 4.53 16.76
CA PRO A 14 15.69 3.79 16.10
C PRO A 14 15.34 2.33 15.78
N HIS A 15 14.63 1.65 16.69
CA HIS A 15 14.14 0.28 16.48
C HIS A 15 13.21 0.20 15.26
N SER A 16 12.25 1.12 15.21
CA SER A 16 11.29 1.24 14.10
C SER A 16 12.00 1.46 12.77
N LEU A 17 12.96 2.39 12.71
CA LEU A 17 13.76 2.65 11.51
C LEU A 17 14.60 1.45 11.08
N LEU A 18 15.17 0.72 12.05
CA LEU A 18 15.90 -0.53 11.77
C LEU A 18 14.99 -1.54 11.08
N ILE A 19 13.82 -1.83 11.65
CA ILE A 19 12.86 -2.78 11.07
C ILE A 19 12.45 -2.35 9.67
N ILE A 20 12.09 -1.08 9.46
CA ILE A 20 11.70 -0.57 8.14
C ILE A 20 12.85 -0.74 7.14
N SER A 21 14.07 -0.37 7.52
CA SER A 21 15.24 -0.49 6.66
C SER A 21 15.51 -1.94 6.28
N LEU A 22 15.29 -2.88 7.20
CA LEU A 22 15.47 -4.31 6.99
C LEU A 22 14.38 -4.85 6.04
N VAL A 23 13.12 -4.49 6.27
CA VAL A 23 11.99 -4.85 5.42
C VAL A 23 12.20 -4.38 3.98
N ILE A 24 12.60 -3.11 3.80
CA ILE A 24 12.89 -2.52 2.49
C ILE A 24 14.10 -3.21 1.85
N SER A 25 15.20 -3.36 2.58
CA SER A 25 16.44 -3.92 2.02
C SER A 25 16.27 -5.38 1.60
N ILE A 26 15.67 -6.21 2.46
CA ILE A 26 15.34 -7.61 2.14
C ILE A 26 14.34 -7.67 1.01
N GLY A 27 13.31 -6.82 1.04
CA GLY A 27 12.26 -6.78 0.02
C GLY A 27 12.77 -6.40 -1.36
N LEU A 28 13.66 -5.41 -1.45
CA LEU A 28 14.31 -5.02 -2.70
C LEU A 28 15.29 -6.09 -3.18
N ALA A 29 16.08 -6.67 -2.28
CA ALA A 29 17.00 -7.77 -2.62
C ALA A 29 16.24 -8.98 -3.18
N PHE A 30 15.18 -9.41 -2.48
CA PHE A 30 14.29 -10.48 -2.92
C PHE A 30 13.55 -10.12 -4.21
N GLY A 31 13.10 -8.88 -4.33
CA GLY A 31 12.41 -8.36 -5.50
C GLY A 31 13.23 -8.42 -6.79
N GLN A 32 14.55 -8.32 -6.68
CA GLN A 32 15.46 -8.43 -7.82
C GLN A 32 15.82 -9.87 -8.20
N ILE A 33 15.51 -10.87 -7.36
CA ILE A 33 15.74 -12.28 -7.69
C ILE A 33 14.78 -12.66 -8.83
N PRO A 34 15.29 -13.09 -10.00
CA PRO A 34 14.43 -13.52 -11.09
C PRO A 34 13.77 -14.85 -10.74
N PHE A 35 12.44 -14.88 -10.82
CA PHE A 35 11.66 -16.11 -10.83
C PHE A 35 11.33 -16.44 -12.29
N PHE A 36 12.05 -17.40 -12.84
CA PHE A 36 11.97 -17.76 -14.27
C PHE A 36 12.23 -16.55 -15.19
N LYS A 37 11.19 -16.02 -15.82
CA LYS A 37 11.26 -14.88 -16.75
C LYS A 37 10.79 -13.56 -16.13
N VAL A 38 10.34 -13.57 -14.87
CA VAL A 38 9.71 -12.42 -14.21
C VAL A 38 10.51 -12.01 -12.98
N ARG A 39 10.56 -10.71 -12.70
CA ARG A 39 11.12 -10.15 -11.47
C ARG A 39 9.99 -9.48 -10.70
N LEU A 40 9.96 -9.67 -9.38
CA LEU A 40 8.97 -9.05 -8.49
C LEU A 40 9.17 -7.52 -8.41
N GLY A 41 10.42 -7.06 -8.54
CA GLY A 41 10.77 -5.64 -8.45
C GLY A 41 10.37 -5.05 -7.09
N ILE A 42 9.72 -3.89 -7.12
CA ILE A 42 9.28 -3.17 -5.91
C ILE A 42 8.25 -3.99 -5.11
N ALA A 43 7.49 -4.87 -5.76
CA ALA A 43 6.53 -5.74 -5.07
C ALA A 43 7.19 -6.67 -4.05
N GLY A 44 8.50 -6.95 -4.16
CA GLY A 44 9.24 -7.70 -3.15
C GLY A 44 9.21 -7.04 -1.76
N VAL A 45 9.11 -5.72 -1.69
CA VAL A 45 8.95 -4.97 -0.42
C VAL A 45 7.61 -5.27 0.25
N LEU A 46 6.53 -5.41 -0.52
CA LEU A 46 5.21 -5.81 0.00
C LEU A 46 5.27 -7.21 0.62
N PHE A 47 5.85 -8.19 -0.08
CA PHE A 47 5.95 -9.57 0.42
C PHE A 47 6.86 -9.67 1.65
N SER A 48 7.96 -8.92 1.67
CA SER A 48 8.82 -8.78 2.85
C SER A 48 8.03 -8.21 4.04
N GLY A 49 7.29 -7.12 3.83
CA GLY A 49 6.45 -6.53 4.88
C GLY A 49 5.37 -7.48 5.41
N LEU A 50 4.72 -8.25 4.53
CA LEU A 50 3.74 -9.28 4.92
C LEU A 50 4.39 -10.39 5.75
N ALA A 51 5.58 -10.86 5.37
CA ALA A 51 6.30 -11.88 6.12
C ALA A 51 6.69 -11.39 7.51
N PHE A 52 7.25 -10.19 7.62
CA PHE A 52 7.60 -9.57 8.91
C PHE A 52 6.36 -9.35 9.79
N GLY A 53 5.27 -8.87 9.20
CA GLY A 53 3.98 -8.71 9.89
C GLY A 53 3.39 -10.03 10.38
N HIS A 54 3.54 -11.12 9.61
CA HIS A 54 3.10 -12.45 10.01
C HIS A 54 3.84 -12.97 11.26
N PHE A 55 5.12 -12.62 11.43
CA PHE A 55 5.90 -12.96 12.62
C PHE A 55 5.73 -11.97 13.79
N ASN A 56 4.70 -11.10 13.74
CA ASN A 56 4.45 -10.05 14.74
C ASN A 56 5.63 -9.08 14.94
N ILE A 57 6.49 -8.91 13.93
CA ILE A 57 7.54 -7.89 13.94
C ILE A 57 6.89 -6.56 13.55
N THR A 58 6.36 -5.86 14.55
CA THR A 58 5.67 -4.58 14.39
C THR A 58 6.50 -3.44 14.96
N ILE A 59 6.32 -2.24 14.42
CA ILE A 59 6.94 -1.05 14.96
C ILE A 59 5.91 -0.20 15.73
N ASP A 60 6.37 0.92 16.29
CA ASP A 60 5.50 1.90 16.92
C ASP A 60 4.32 2.33 16.01
N PRO A 61 3.05 2.25 16.48
CA PRO A 61 1.88 2.58 15.69
C PRO A 61 1.85 4.02 15.16
N HIS A 62 2.40 4.99 15.90
CA HIS A 62 2.45 6.38 15.47
C HIS A 62 3.42 6.56 14.32
N ILE A 63 4.57 5.87 14.36
CA ILE A 63 5.54 5.86 13.26
C ILE A 63 4.95 5.16 12.03
N MET A 64 4.20 4.06 12.19
CA MET A 64 3.50 3.39 11.10
C MET A 64 2.48 4.29 10.41
N HIS A 65 1.65 4.99 11.20
CA HIS A 65 0.67 5.93 10.68
C HIS A 65 1.35 7.07 9.91
N PHE A 66 2.35 7.71 10.52
CA PHE A 66 3.14 8.76 9.88
C PHE A 66 3.76 8.31 8.55
N LEU A 67 4.42 7.13 8.51
CA LEU A 67 5.06 6.63 7.28
C LEU A 67 4.06 6.32 6.19
N ARG A 68 2.87 5.81 6.54
CA ARG A 68 1.80 5.53 5.58
C ARG A 68 1.32 6.83 4.93
N GLU A 69 1.01 7.84 5.73
CA GLU A 69 0.55 9.14 5.22
C GLU A 69 1.64 9.86 4.44
N PHE A 70 2.83 9.96 5.01
CA PHE A 70 3.96 10.62 4.38
C PHE A 70 4.35 9.94 3.06
N GLY A 71 4.41 8.60 3.04
CA GLY A 71 4.66 7.83 1.84
C GLY A 71 3.57 8.01 0.78
N LEU A 72 2.30 8.06 1.18
CA LEU A 72 1.18 8.33 0.27
C LEU A 72 1.25 9.74 -0.33
N ILE A 73 1.58 10.75 0.48
CA ILE A 73 1.75 12.13 0.02
C ILE A 73 2.88 12.21 -1.01
N LEU A 74 4.04 11.60 -0.72
CA LEU A 74 5.16 11.54 -1.67
C LEU A 74 4.79 10.80 -2.96
N PHE A 75 4.04 9.71 -2.85
CA PHE A 75 3.58 8.93 -4.01
C PHE A 75 2.63 9.74 -4.89
N VAL A 76 1.60 10.37 -4.32
CA VAL A 76 0.63 11.20 -5.05
C VAL A 76 1.33 12.42 -5.66
N TYR A 77 2.24 13.05 -4.92
CA TYR A 77 3.06 14.17 -5.41
C TYR A 77 3.91 13.76 -6.61
N ALA A 78 4.63 12.64 -6.51
CA ALA A 78 5.49 12.15 -7.58
C ALA A 78 4.68 11.80 -8.85
N ILE A 79 3.52 11.14 -8.70
CA ILE A 79 2.60 10.88 -9.82
C ILE A 79 2.11 12.19 -10.42
N GLY A 80 1.70 13.16 -9.60
CA GLY A 80 1.23 14.46 -10.06
C GLY A 80 2.27 15.18 -10.91
N LEU A 81 3.55 15.15 -10.51
CA LEU A 81 4.64 15.72 -11.29
C LEU A 81 4.94 14.95 -12.58
N HIS A 82 4.93 13.61 -12.54
CA HIS A 82 5.23 12.79 -13.73
C HIS A 82 4.11 12.84 -14.79
N VAL A 83 2.85 12.81 -14.34
CA VAL A 83 1.67 12.76 -15.22
C VAL A 83 1.20 14.17 -15.61
N GLY A 84 1.53 15.20 -14.82
CA GLY A 84 1.12 16.58 -15.02
C GLY A 84 1.36 17.14 -16.43
N PRO A 85 2.58 17.05 -17.01
CA PRO A 85 2.87 17.59 -18.35
C PRO A 85 2.03 16.95 -19.46
N GLY A 86 1.63 15.67 -19.31
CA GLY A 86 0.81 14.96 -20.29
C GLY A 86 -0.69 15.11 -20.07
N PHE A 87 -1.12 15.56 -18.88
CA PHE A 87 -2.53 15.54 -18.46
C PHE A 87 -3.46 16.25 -19.44
N VAL A 88 -3.16 17.51 -19.77
CA VAL A 88 -4.05 18.33 -20.62
C VAL A 88 -4.16 17.74 -22.02
N ASN A 89 -3.04 17.28 -22.60
CA ASN A 89 -3.03 16.67 -23.92
C ASN A 89 -3.83 15.36 -23.95
N SER A 90 -3.63 14.48 -22.96
CA SER A 90 -4.40 13.24 -22.81
C SER A 90 -5.88 13.52 -22.57
N PHE A 91 -6.20 14.57 -21.80
CA PHE A 91 -7.57 14.93 -21.47
C PHE A 91 -8.36 15.40 -22.69
N LEU A 92 -7.75 16.24 -23.54
CA LEU A 92 -8.40 16.81 -24.72
C LEU A 92 -8.68 15.77 -25.82
N HIS A 93 -7.82 14.76 -25.97
CA HIS A 93 -7.98 13.75 -27.04
C HIS A 93 -8.89 12.58 -26.63
N SER A 94 -8.70 12.05 -25.42
CA SER A 94 -9.42 10.84 -24.96
C SER A 94 -9.82 10.91 -23.48
N GLY A 95 -9.69 12.07 -22.84
CA GLY A 95 -9.87 12.24 -21.40
C GLY A 95 -11.24 11.82 -20.90
N VAL A 96 -12.30 12.22 -21.60
CA VAL A 96 -13.67 11.89 -21.19
C VAL A 96 -13.91 10.38 -21.25
N GLN A 97 -13.51 9.72 -22.34
CA GLN A 97 -13.65 8.28 -22.48
C GLN A 97 -12.83 7.53 -21.42
N LEU A 98 -11.57 7.92 -21.19
CA LEU A 98 -10.72 7.30 -20.18
C LEU A 98 -11.26 7.50 -18.76
N ASN A 99 -11.81 8.68 -18.44
CA ASN A 99 -12.41 8.94 -17.13
C ASN A 99 -13.70 8.12 -16.92
N ILE A 100 -14.55 7.99 -17.94
CA ILE A 100 -15.75 7.14 -17.84
C ILE A 100 -15.34 5.68 -17.64
N MET A 101 -14.33 5.19 -18.37
CA MET A 101 -13.81 3.84 -18.18
C MET A 101 -13.25 3.66 -16.76
N ALA A 102 -12.41 4.58 -16.29
CA ALA A 102 -11.85 4.54 -14.93
C ALA A 102 -12.95 4.56 -13.86
N ALA A 103 -13.91 5.47 -13.97
CA ALA A 103 -15.05 5.55 -13.06
C ALA A 103 -15.89 4.26 -13.09
N SER A 104 -16.11 3.67 -14.27
CA SER A 104 -16.85 2.41 -14.40
C SER A 104 -16.12 1.25 -13.71
N ILE A 105 -14.78 1.15 -13.84
CA ILE A 105 -13.97 0.13 -13.19
C ILE A 105 -14.05 0.28 -11.67
N VAL A 106 -13.95 1.50 -11.16
CA VAL A 106 -14.02 1.79 -9.72
C VAL A 106 -15.41 1.48 -9.17
N LEU A 107 -16.48 1.93 -9.84
CA LEU A 107 -17.85 1.70 -9.41
C LEU A 107 -18.23 0.21 -9.46
N LEU A 108 -17.88 -0.50 -10.54
CA LEU A 108 -18.11 -1.94 -10.66
C LEU A 108 -17.30 -2.70 -9.61
N GLY A 109 -16.03 -2.34 -9.41
CA GLY A 109 -15.21 -2.91 -8.36
C GLY A 109 -15.84 -2.75 -6.97
N ALA A 110 -16.36 -1.56 -6.66
CA ALA A 110 -17.03 -1.30 -5.39
C ALA A 110 -18.32 -2.10 -5.23
N LEU A 111 -19.16 -2.17 -6.27
CA LEU A 111 -20.38 -2.97 -6.28
C LEU A 111 -20.09 -4.47 -6.08
N ILE A 112 -19.06 -4.99 -6.76
CA ILE A 112 -18.62 -6.39 -6.61
C ILE A 112 -18.13 -6.62 -5.18
N THR A 113 -17.31 -5.73 -4.62
CA THR A 113 -16.85 -5.84 -3.23
C THR A 113 -18.02 -5.85 -2.24
N ILE A 114 -19.02 -4.97 -2.41
CA ILE A 114 -20.22 -4.95 -1.56
C ILE A 114 -20.98 -6.28 -1.67
N ALA A 115 -21.14 -6.81 -2.89
CA ALA A 115 -21.77 -8.11 -3.08
C ALA A 115 -20.99 -9.23 -2.37
N ILE A 116 -19.65 -9.22 -2.44
CA ILE A 116 -18.80 -10.21 -1.76
C ILE A 116 -18.92 -10.08 -0.23
N ILE A 117 -19.03 -8.87 0.33
CA ILE A 117 -19.30 -8.69 1.76
C ILE A 117 -20.63 -9.36 2.14
N HIS A 118 -21.68 -9.12 1.36
CA HIS A 118 -23.02 -9.61 1.67
C HIS A 118 -23.17 -11.13 1.49
N PHE A 119 -22.61 -11.70 0.42
CA PHE A 119 -22.77 -13.12 0.08
C PHE A 119 -21.60 -14.01 0.55
N GLY A 120 -20.40 -13.45 0.63
CA GLY A 120 -19.17 -14.16 0.97
C GLY A 120 -18.81 -14.13 2.45
N GLY A 121 -19.48 -13.32 3.27
CA GLY A 121 -19.27 -13.27 4.71
C GLY A 121 -17.85 -12.87 5.13
N ILE A 122 -17.17 -12.07 4.31
CA ILE A 122 -15.81 -11.60 4.60
C ILE A 122 -15.82 -10.32 5.44
N ASP A 123 -14.82 -10.17 6.30
CA ASP A 123 -14.68 -8.98 7.12
C ASP A 123 -14.39 -7.73 6.26
N ILE A 124 -14.91 -6.57 6.69
CA ILE A 124 -14.72 -5.28 6.03
C ILE A 124 -13.25 -4.97 5.72
N PRO A 125 -12.27 -5.20 6.61
CA PRO A 125 -10.86 -4.92 6.31
C PRO A 125 -10.33 -5.78 5.15
N VAL A 126 -10.77 -7.04 5.05
CA VAL A 126 -10.41 -7.96 3.96
C VAL A 126 -11.04 -7.49 2.66
N ALA A 127 -12.31 -7.09 2.70
CA ALA A 127 -13.04 -6.58 1.54
C ALA A 127 -12.43 -5.28 0.97
N VAL A 128 -11.98 -4.37 1.84
CA VAL A 128 -11.26 -3.14 1.47
C VAL A 128 -9.93 -3.48 0.80
N GLY A 129 -9.19 -4.45 1.34
CA GLY A 129 -7.96 -4.97 0.72
C GLY A 129 -8.23 -5.58 -0.66
N LEU A 130 -9.31 -6.35 -0.79
CA LEU A 130 -9.74 -6.95 -2.05
C LEU A 130 -10.09 -5.87 -3.09
N PHE A 131 -10.87 -4.86 -2.72
CA PHE A 131 -11.27 -3.76 -3.61
C PHE A 131 -10.06 -2.99 -4.14
N SER A 132 -9.20 -2.53 -3.23
CA SER A 132 -8.01 -1.75 -3.58
C SER A 132 -7.00 -2.56 -4.39
N GLY A 133 -6.82 -3.84 -4.07
CA GLY A 133 -5.97 -4.75 -4.84
C GLY A 133 -6.51 -5.03 -6.25
N ALA A 134 -7.81 -5.38 -6.36
CA ALA A 134 -8.45 -5.70 -7.64
C ALA A 134 -8.51 -4.50 -8.59
N THR A 135 -8.66 -3.29 -8.06
CA THR A 135 -8.64 -2.04 -8.84
C THR A 135 -7.24 -1.44 -8.97
N THR A 136 -6.20 -2.11 -8.46
CA THR A 136 -4.81 -1.62 -8.45
C THR A 136 -4.67 -0.21 -7.87
N ASN A 137 -5.53 0.14 -6.91
CA ASN A 137 -5.65 1.46 -6.32
C ASN A 137 -5.15 1.46 -4.86
N THR A 138 -3.83 1.46 -4.69
CA THR A 138 -3.17 1.51 -3.37
C THR A 138 -3.58 2.73 -2.53
N PRO A 139 -3.76 3.95 -3.10
CA PRO A 139 -4.32 5.09 -2.35
C PRO A 139 -5.69 4.83 -1.73
N ALA A 140 -6.55 4.07 -2.40
CA ALA A 140 -7.86 3.71 -1.84
C ALA A 140 -7.74 2.82 -0.60
N LEU A 141 -6.74 1.93 -0.53
CA LEU A 141 -6.48 1.14 0.68
C LEU A 141 -6.14 2.04 1.87
N ALA A 142 -5.25 3.02 1.67
CA ALA A 142 -4.85 3.95 2.72
C ALA A 142 -6.04 4.79 3.21
N ALA A 143 -6.83 5.35 2.29
CA ALA A 143 -8.03 6.12 2.63
C ALA A 143 -9.07 5.27 3.39
N ALA A 144 -9.29 4.03 2.96
CA ALA A 144 -10.25 3.15 3.61
C ALA A 144 -9.77 2.65 4.99
N GLN A 145 -8.47 2.43 5.17
CA GLN A 145 -7.89 2.13 6.48
C GLN A 145 -8.05 3.28 7.46
N GLU A 146 -7.92 4.53 7.00
CA GLU A 146 -8.14 5.72 7.82
C GLU A 146 -9.60 5.77 8.30
N VAL A 147 -10.57 5.57 7.41
CA VAL A 147 -11.99 5.50 7.78
C VAL A 147 -12.24 4.37 8.76
N LEU A 148 -11.71 3.17 8.50
CA LEU A 148 -11.88 2.00 9.35
C LEU A 148 -11.37 2.22 10.78
N ALA A 149 -10.29 2.98 10.96
CA ALA A 149 -9.77 3.33 12.28
C ALA A 149 -10.72 4.24 13.10
N HIS A 150 -11.70 4.88 12.45
CA HIS A 150 -12.66 5.79 13.05
C HIS A 150 -14.08 5.21 13.15
N ILE A 151 -14.30 3.97 12.71
CA ILE A 151 -15.57 3.27 12.90
C ILE A 151 -15.62 2.76 14.35
N PRO A 152 -16.73 3.02 15.09
CA PRO A 152 -16.89 2.61 16.49
C PRO A 152 -16.96 1.10 16.69
#